data_AF-A0A7L4QN95-F1
#
_entry.id   AF-A0A7L4QN95-F1
#
_cell.length_a   1.000
_cell.length_b   1.000
_cell.length_c   1.000
_cell.angle_alpha   90.00
_cell.angle_beta   90.00
_cell.angle_gamma   90.00
#
_symmetry.space_group_name_H-M   'P 1'
#
loop_
_entity.id
_entity.type
_entity.pdbx_description
1 polymer ?
#
loop_
_entity_poly.entity_id
_entity_poly.type
_entity_poly.pdbx_seq_one_letter_code
_entity_poly.pdbx_strand_id
1 'polypeptide(L)'
;MDVTTPVTCERYTGNLHGYQPWPSKVHTRKVMKEGLSRTLPGLEGFFMVGQWAGATVGVSTVALMGRDTIEKLCRMDKKRFVSQIV
;
A
#
# COMPACT_ATOMS: atom_id res chain seq x y z
N MET A 1 -5.05 32.10 -7.23
CA MET A 1 -5.82 30.94 -6.74
C MET A 1 -5.08 29.70 -7.20
N ASP A 2 -4.77 28.78 -6.30
CA ASP A 2 -4.28 27.46 -6.68
C ASP A 2 -5.47 26.51 -6.87
N VAL A 3 -5.44 25.65 -7.89
CA VAL A 3 -6.56 24.79 -8.27
C VAL A 3 -6.08 23.35 -8.45
N THR A 4 -6.56 22.49 -7.56
CA THR A 4 -6.36 21.04 -7.66
C THR A 4 -7.42 20.42 -8.55
N THR A 5 -7.00 19.80 -9.64
CA THR A 5 -7.85 19.00 -10.54
C THR A 5 -7.43 17.53 -10.48
N PRO A 6 -8.24 16.58 -11.00
CA PRO A 6 -7.83 15.18 -11.11
C PRO A 6 -6.49 14.99 -11.83
N VAL A 7 -6.24 15.76 -12.91
CA VAL A 7 -4.96 15.75 -13.64
C VAL A 7 -3.82 16.27 -12.77
N THR A 8 -4.09 17.26 -11.91
CA THR A 8 -3.14 17.73 -10.89
C THR A 8 -2.76 16.59 -9.94
N CYS A 9 -3.75 15.88 -9.38
CA CYS A 9 -3.51 14.74 -8.48
C CYS A 9 -2.70 13.62 -9.15
N GLU A 10 -3.08 13.22 -10.36
CA GLU A 10 -2.37 12.19 -11.13
C GLU A 10 -0.92 12.59 -11.39
N ARG A 11 -0.68 13.84 -11.82
CA ARG A 11 0.67 14.38 -12.04
C ARG A 11 1.54 14.36 -10.79
N TYR A 12 1.00 14.72 -9.62
CA TYR A 12 1.79 14.82 -8.39
C TYR A 12 1.96 13.51 -7.64
N THR A 13 1.01 12.58 -7.75
CA THR A 13 0.96 11.39 -6.88
C THR A 13 0.91 10.07 -7.65
N GLY A 14 0.78 10.11 -8.97
CA GLY A 14 0.62 8.91 -9.80
C GLY A 14 -0.71 8.18 -9.58
N ASN A 15 -1.69 8.82 -8.93
CA ASN A 15 -3.01 8.23 -8.76
C ASN A 15 -3.77 8.26 -10.09
N LEU A 16 -4.11 7.08 -10.61
CA LEU A 16 -4.85 6.93 -11.85
C LEU A 16 -6.13 7.76 -11.81
N HIS A 17 -6.26 8.69 -12.76
CA HIS A 17 -7.39 9.62 -12.88
C HIS A 17 -7.65 10.47 -11.62
N GLY A 18 -6.67 10.61 -10.73
CA GLY A 18 -6.83 11.29 -9.44
C GLY A 18 -7.74 10.56 -8.45
N TYR A 19 -8.00 9.26 -8.66
CA TYR A 19 -8.90 8.50 -7.82
C TYR A 19 -8.30 8.09 -6.48
N GLN A 20 -9.18 7.84 -5.52
CA GLN A 20 -8.90 7.15 -4.27
C GLN A 20 -9.37 5.70 -4.40
N PRO A 21 -8.65 4.71 -3.83
CA PRO A 21 -9.15 3.35 -3.76
C PRO A 21 -10.45 3.31 -2.94
N TRP A 22 -11.43 2.59 -3.48
CA TRP A 22 -12.67 2.27 -2.79
C TRP A 22 -12.64 0.80 -2.39
N PRO A 23 -13.14 0.45 -1.19
CA PRO A 23 -13.25 -0.95 -0.80
C PRO A 23 -14.15 -1.68 -1.81
N SER A 24 -13.67 -2.81 -2.32
CA SER A 24 -14.48 -3.67 -3.18
C SER A 24 -15.74 -4.10 -2.41
N LYS A 25 -16.92 -3.96 -3.04
CA LYS A 25 -18.19 -4.45 -2.49
C LYS A 25 -18.23 -5.99 -2.38
N VAL A 26 -17.34 -6.66 -3.11
CA VAL A 26 -17.21 -8.12 -3.15
C VAL A 26 -15.85 -8.51 -2.55
N HIS A 27 -15.82 -9.53 -1.70
CA HIS A 27 -14.59 -10.01 -1.02
C HIS A 27 -13.90 -9.00 -0.07
N THR A 28 -14.62 -8.01 0.46
CA THR A 28 -14.09 -6.96 1.35
C THR A 28 -13.24 -7.50 2.49
N ARG A 29 -13.66 -8.58 3.17
CA ARG A 29 -12.88 -9.18 4.27
C ARG A 29 -11.54 -9.75 3.80
N LYS A 30 -11.52 -10.40 2.64
CA LYS A 30 -10.29 -10.99 2.08
C LYS A 30 -9.33 -9.86 1.67
N VAL A 31 -9.85 -8.86 0.96
CA VAL A 31 -9.08 -7.69 0.51
C VAL A 31 -8.51 -6.90 1.70
N MET A 32 -9.27 -6.71 2.78
CA MET A 32 -8.74 -6.04 3.98
C MET A 32 -7.62 -6.83 4.66
N LYS A 33 -7.67 -8.17 4.61
CA LYS A 33 -6.66 -9.02 5.26
C LYS A 33 -5.40 -9.19 4.42
N GLU A 34 -5.57 -9.43 3.12
CA GLU A 34 -4.49 -9.84 2.21
C GLU A 34 -3.99 -8.68 1.33
N GLY A 35 -4.73 -7.57 1.27
CA GLY A 35 -4.56 -6.53 0.26
C GLY A 35 -5.09 -6.97 -1.11
N LEU A 36 -4.99 -6.09 -2.10
CA LEU A 36 -5.40 -6.38 -3.47
C LEU A 36 -4.24 -6.97 -4.29
N SER A 37 -3.05 -6.39 -4.16
CA SER A 37 -1.89 -6.72 -5.00
C SER A 37 -0.56 -6.57 -4.27
N ARG A 38 -0.50 -6.94 -2.98
CA ARG A 38 0.73 -6.81 -2.16
C ARG A 38 1.94 -7.58 -2.72
N THR A 39 1.71 -8.60 -3.55
CA THR A 39 2.71 -9.35 -4.30
C THR A 39 2.15 -9.69 -5.68
N LEU A 40 3.00 -10.04 -6.64
CA LEU A 40 2.56 -10.43 -7.99
C LEU A 40 2.90 -11.90 -8.28
N PRO A 41 1.98 -12.68 -8.86
CA PRO A 41 2.28 -14.03 -9.32
C PRO A 41 3.44 -14.03 -10.32
N GLY A 42 4.42 -14.91 -10.11
CA GLY A 42 5.59 -15.04 -11.00
C GLY A 42 6.70 -14.01 -10.76
N LEU A 43 6.57 -13.12 -9.78
CA LEU A 43 7.62 -12.16 -9.42
C LEU A 43 8.05 -12.32 -7.96
N GLU A 44 9.07 -13.17 -7.77
CA GLU A 44 9.65 -13.40 -6.45
C GLU A 44 10.37 -12.15 -5.93
N GLY A 45 10.26 -11.90 -4.62
CA GLY A 45 10.90 -10.74 -3.99
C GLY A 45 10.20 -9.40 -4.25
N PHE A 46 9.07 -9.38 -4.97
CA PHE A 46 8.33 -8.16 -5.23
C PHE A 46 7.21 -7.92 -4.21
N PHE A 47 7.25 -6.75 -3.57
CA PHE A 47 6.29 -6.34 -2.56
C PHE A 47 5.77 -4.94 -2.85
N MET A 48 4.45 -4.78 -2.81
CA MET A 48 3.79 -3.49 -2.98
C MET A 48 3.22 -3.01 -1.66
N VAL A 49 3.41 -1.71 -1.43
CA VAL A 49 2.80 -0.95 -0.34
C VAL A 49 2.05 0.24 -0.91
N GLY A 50 1.20 0.89 -0.11
CA GLY A 50 0.35 1.97 -0.57
C GLY A 50 -1.13 1.61 -0.67
N GLN A 51 -1.93 2.64 -0.84
CA GLN A 51 -3.39 2.58 -0.81
C GLN A 51 -3.96 1.62 -1.86
N TRP A 52 -3.34 1.55 -3.05
CA TRP A 52 -3.76 0.65 -4.13
C TRP A 52 -3.36 -0.81 -3.89
N ALA A 53 -2.19 -1.05 -3.29
CA ALA A 53 -1.74 -2.39 -2.96
C ALA A 53 -2.56 -3.01 -1.81
N GLY A 54 -2.89 -2.18 -0.80
CA GLY A 54 -3.64 -2.58 0.38
C GLY A 54 -5.15 -2.43 0.28
N ALA A 55 -5.67 -1.83 -0.81
CA ALA A 55 -7.06 -1.39 -0.94
C ALA A 55 -7.57 -0.66 0.32
N THR A 56 -6.74 0.27 0.80
CA THR A 56 -6.92 0.99 2.07
C THR A 56 -6.74 2.48 1.87
N VAL A 57 -7.12 3.28 2.86
CA VAL A 57 -6.99 4.74 2.85
C VAL A 57 -6.27 5.18 4.13
N GLY A 58 -5.55 6.30 4.05
CA GLY A 58 -4.91 6.95 5.19
C GLY A 58 -3.40 6.71 5.25
N VAL A 59 -2.69 7.79 5.59
CA VAL A 59 -1.22 7.81 5.66
C VAL A 59 -0.69 6.85 6.72
N SER A 60 -1.30 6.85 7.91
CA SER A 60 -0.91 5.95 9.00
C SER A 60 -1.08 4.47 8.61
N THR A 61 -2.17 4.13 7.93
CA THR A 61 -2.43 2.76 7.48
C THR A 61 -1.38 2.30 6.47
N VAL A 62 -1.04 3.15 5.50
CA VAL A 62 -0.01 2.85 4.50
C VAL A 62 1.38 2.74 5.14
N ALA A 63 1.69 3.61 6.12
CA ALA A 63 2.96 3.58 6.85
C ALA A 63 3.13 2.27 7.65
N LEU A 64 2.08 1.84 8.36
CA LEU A 64 2.05 0.54 9.03
C LEU A 64 2.24 -0.60 8.03
N MET A 65 1.59 -0.52 6.87
CA MET A 65 1.73 -1.53 5.83
C MET A 65 3.17 -1.66 5.32
N GLY A 66 3.89 -0.53 5.22
CA GLY A 66 5.33 -0.50 4.94
C GLY A 66 6.14 -1.19 6.03
N ARG A 67 5.94 -0.79 7.29
CA ARG A 67 6.59 -1.40 8.46
C ARG A 67 6.40 -2.91 8.50
N ASP A 68 5.17 -3.38 8.37
CA ASP A 68 4.83 -4.80 8.41
C ASP A 68 5.47 -5.58 7.25
N THR A 69 5.61 -4.94 6.08
CA THR A 69 6.26 -5.55 4.92
C THR A 69 7.76 -5.73 5.17
N ILE A 70 8.43 -4.72 5.74
CA ILE A 70 9.84 -4.82 6.15
C ILE A 70 10.03 -5.87 7.25
N GLU A 71 9.17 -5.90 8.27
CA GLU A 71 9.22 -6.91 9.32
C GLU A 71 9.13 -8.34 8.73
N LYS A 72 8.22 -8.53 7.77
CA LYS A 72 8.04 -9.81 7.06
C LYS A 72 9.28 -10.20 6.26
N LEU A 73 9.90 -9.24 5.57
CA LEU A 73 11.16 -9.41 4.84
C LEU A 73 12.31 -9.80 5.77
N CYS A 74 12.48 -9.11 6.91
CA CYS A 74 13.49 -9.47 7.90
C CYS A 74 13.33 -10.92 8.36
N ARG A 75 12.09 -11.36 8.62
CA ARG A 75 11.81 -12.74 9.00
C ARG A 75 12.18 -13.75 7.90
N MET A 76 11.91 -13.43 6.63
CA MET A 76 12.32 -14.26 5.48
C MET A 76 13.84 -14.39 5.39
N ASP A 77 14.54 -13.29 5.63
CA ASP A 77 16.01 -13.21 5.68
C ASP A 77 16.63 -13.82 6.95
N LYS A 78 15.82 -14.31 7.90
CA LYS A 78 16.26 -14.75 9.24
C LYS A 78 16.99 -13.65 10.03
N LYS A 79 16.64 -12.39 9.80
CA LYS A 79 17.15 -11.21 10.52
C LYS A 79 16.12 -10.73 11.54
N ARG A 80 16.60 -10.19 12.67
CA ARG A 80 15.73 -9.53 13.65
C ARG A 80 15.26 -8.19 13.11
N PHE A 81 13.95 -7.94 13.10
CA PHE A 81 13.40 -6.63 12.84
C PHE A 81 13.64 -5.70 14.05
N VAL A 82 14.14 -4.50 13.80
CA VAL A 82 14.38 -3.46 14.80
C VAL A 82 13.79 -2.15 14.27
N SER A 83 12.92 -1.51 15.04
CA SER A 83 12.45 -0.15 14.77
C SER A 83 12.59 0.70 16.02
N GLN A 84 13.01 1.94 15.86
CA GLN A 84 12.97 2.95 16.91
C GLN A 84 11.72 3.81 16.74
N ILE A 85 11.10 4.20 17.84
CA ILE A 85 10.13 5.29 17.84
C ILE A 85 10.98 6.55 17.78
N VAL A 86 10.87 7.32 16.69
CA VAL A 86 11.41 8.68 16.59
C VAL A 86 10.34 9.64 17.07
#